data_AF-A0A7Y2KK14-F1
#
_entry.id   AF-A0A7Y2KK14-F1
#
_cell.length_a   1.000
_cell.length_b   1.000
_cell.length_c   1.000
_cell.angle_alpha   90.00
_cell.angle_beta   90.00
_cell.angle_gamma   90.00
#
_symmetry.space_group_name_H-M   'P 1'
#
loop_
_entity.id
_entity.type
_entity.pdbx_description
1 polymer ?
#
loop_
_entity_poly.entity_id
_entity_poly.type
_entity_poly.pdbx_seq_one_letter_code
_entity_poly.pdbx_strand_id
1 'polypeptide(L)' 'KSGTGLGLPIVRKIVREHGGKIGIRSREGRGTTVTISLPSEERSKERLSEQAAERPLPEKVR' A
#
# COMPACT_ATOMS: atom_id res chain seq x y z
N LYS A 1 -25.06 -3.82 -19.47
CA LYS A 1 -24.21 -2.63 -19.22
C LYS A 1 -22.84 -3.13 -18.78
N SER A 2 -21.91 -3.27 -19.71
CA SER A 2 -20.54 -3.70 -19.40
C SER A 2 -19.75 -2.49 -18.91
N GLY A 3 -19.34 -2.49 -17.65
CA GLY A 3 -18.38 -1.51 -17.17
C GLY A 3 -17.07 -1.66 -17.94
N THR A 4 -16.34 -0.57 -18.13
CA THR A 4 -15.06 -0.54 -18.86
C THR A 4 -13.93 -1.33 -18.19
N GLY A 5 -14.20 -2.01 -17.06
CA GLY A 5 -13.19 -2.75 -16.28
C GLY A 5 -12.17 -1.88 -15.57
N LEU A 6 -12.32 -0.54 -15.62
CA LEU A 6 -11.31 0.40 -15.11
C LEU A 6 -11.29 0.55 -13.58
N GLY A 7 -12.38 0.17 -12.88
CA GLY A 7 -12.50 0.40 -11.44
C GLY A 7 -11.42 -0.29 -10.61
N LEU A 8 -11.20 -1.58 -10.82
CA LEU A 8 -10.21 -2.33 -10.04
C LEU A 8 -8.76 -1.89 -10.30
N PRO A 9 -8.33 -1.63 -11.55
CA PRO A 9 -7.03 -1.01 -11.83
C PRO A 9 -6.82 0.32 -11.10
N ILE A 10 -7.82 1.20 -11.09
CA ILE A 10 -7.75 2.50 -10.40
C ILE A 10 -7.56 2.30 -8.89
N VAL A 11 -8.40 1.46 -8.26
CA VAL A 11 -8.28 1.17 -6.82
C VAL A 11 -6.92 0.56 -6.49
N ARG A 12 -6.43 -0.38 -7.31
CA ARG A 12 -5.11 -0.99 -7.10
C ARG A 12 -3.98 0.05 -7.17
N LYS A 13 -4.08 1.02 -8.07
CA LYS A 13 -3.11 2.13 -8.16
C LYS A 13 -3.13 2.97 -6.89
N ILE A 14 -4.30 3.44 -6.47
CA ILE A 14 -4.49 4.27 -5.27
C ILE A 14 -3.94 3.55 -4.04
N VAL A 15 -4.34 2.29 -3.80
CA VAL A 15 -3.91 1.53 -2.62
C VAL A 15 -2.39 1.34 -2.59
N ARG A 16 -1.75 1.11 -3.75
CA ARG A 16 -0.27 0.99 -3.83
C ARG A 16 0.44 2.31 -3.56
N GLU A 17 -0.07 3.42 -4.07
CA GLU A 17 0.48 4.76 -3.82
C GLU A 17 0.43 5.13 -2.33
N HIS A 18 -0.55 4.59 -1.60
CA HIS A 18 -0.66 4.75 -0.15
C HIS A 18 0.12 3.68 0.66
N GLY A 19 0.98 2.89 0.02
CA GLY A 19 1.75 1.82 0.69
C GLY A 19 0.89 0.66 1.21
N GLY A 20 -0.35 0.57 0.75
CA GLY A 20 -1.31 -0.45 1.16
C GLY A 20 -1.31 -1.71 0.32
N LYS A 21 -2.24 -2.61 0.64
CA LYS A 21 -2.47 -3.89 -0.05
C LYS A 21 -3.95 -4.07 -0.34
N ILE A 22 -4.25 -4.73 -1.46
CA ILE A 22 -5.62 -5.10 -1.87
C ILE A 22 -5.70 -6.60 -2.11
N GLY A 23 -6.75 -7.23 -1.58
CA GLY A 23 -7.08 -8.64 -1.80
C GLY A 23 -8.53 -8.81 -2.24
N ILE A 24 -8.80 -9.84 -3.05
CA ILE A 24 -10.14 -10.14 -3.55
C ILE A 24 -10.41 -11.62 -3.32
N ARG A 25 -11.56 -11.93 -2.74
CA ARG A 25 -12.09 -13.29 -2.63
C ARG A 25 -13.49 -13.28 -3.22
N SER A 26 -13.71 -14.05 -4.27
CA SER A 26 -15.03 -14.19 -4.89
C SER A 26 -15.42 -15.66 -4.93
N ARG A 27 -16.69 -15.93 -4.69
CA ARG A 27 -17.28 -17.24 -4.92
C ARG A 27 -18.63 -17.06 -5.60
N GLU A 28 -18.80 -17.74 -6.72
CA GLU A 28 -20.03 -17.71 -7.50
C GLU A 28 -21.24 -18.08 -6.63
N GLY A 29 -22.33 -17.34 -6.79
CA GLY A 29 -23.53 -17.50 -5.94
C GLY A 29 -23.38 -17.05 -4.48
N ARG A 30 -22.19 -16.61 -4.03
CA ARG A 30 -21.95 -16.07 -2.67
C ARG A 30 -21.48 -14.62 -2.65
N GLY A 31 -21.15 -14.07 -3.81
CA GLY A 31 -20.68 -12.71 -3.96
C GLY A 31 -19.17 -12.57 -3.87
N THR A 32 -18.73 -11.32 -3.73
CA THR A 32 -17.31 -10.93 -3.78
C THR A 32 -16.97 -10.07 -2.58
N THR A 33 -15.90 -10.42 -1.90
CA THR A 33 -15.29 -9.65 -0.82
C THR A 33 -13.99 -9.02 -1.32
N VAL A 34 -13.88 -7.70 -1.16
CA VAL A 34 -12.64 -6.95 -1.42
C VAL A 34 -12.12 -6.45 -0.08
N THR A 35 -10.84 -6.71 0.20
CA THR A 35 -10.17 -6.31 1.43
C THR A 35 -9.05 -5.33 1.09
N ILE A 36 -9.03 -4.18 1.77
CA ILE A 36 -7.99 -3.15 1.64
C ILE A 36 -7.30 -2.99 2.99
N SER A 37 -5.98 -2.95 2.99
CA SER A 37 -5.15 -2.68 4.17
C SER A 37 -4.24 -1.50 3.88
N LEU A 38 -4.28 -0.47 4.73
CA LEU A 38 -3.41 0.70 4.62
C LEU A 38 -2.46 0.75 5.83
N PRO A 39 -1.24 1.30 5.69
CA PRO A 39 -0.38 1.56 6.82
C PRO A 39 -1.08 2.49 7.82
N SER A 40 -1.04 2.13 9.11
CA SER A 40 -1.45 3.05 10.18
C SER A 40 -0.35 4.09 10.42
N GLU A 41 -0.74 5.32 10.77
CA GLU A 41 0.14 6.45 11.11
C GLU A 41 1.29 6.06 12.07
N GLU A 42 1.03 5.11 12.97
CA GLU A 42 1.98 4.61 13.96
C GLU A 42 3.15 3.83 13.32
N ARG A 43 2.90 3.10 12.22
CA ARG A 43 3.92 2.38 11.45
C ARG A 43 4.66 3.26 10.44
N SER A 44 4.09 4.41 10.07
CA SER A 44 4.72 5.37 9.15
C SER A 44 5.93 6.04 9.81
N LYS A 45 5.80 6.40 11.10
CA LYS A 45 6.90 6.96 11.91
C LYS A 45 8.07 5.99 12.09
N GLU A 46 7.76 4.71 12.32
CA GLU A 46 8.77 3.65 12.47
C GLU A 46 9.62 3.50 11.19
N ARG A 47 8.99 3.39 10.02
CA ARG A 47 9.70 3.33 8.73
C ARG A 47 10.53 4.58 8.42
N LEU A 48 10.00 5.77 8.72
CA LEU A 48 10.75 7.02 8.54
C LEU A 48 11.98 7.08 9.46
N SER A 49 11.89 6.52 10.67
CA SER A 49 13.01 6.45 11.60
C SER A 49 14.08 5.42 11.17
N GLU A 50 13.66 4.26 10.65
CA GLU A 50 14.56 3.21 10.14
C GLU A 50 15.33 3.69 8.89
N GLN A 51 14.64 4.35 7.96
CA GLN A 51 15.26 4.86 6.72
C GLN A 51 16.19 6.06 6.95
N ALA A 52 15.96 6.85 8.00
CA ALA A 52 16.87 7.93 8.39
C ALA A 52 18.15 7.41 9.04
N ALA A 53 18.08 6.30 9.76
CA ALA A 53 19.21 5.68 10.47
C ALA A 53 20.18 4.92 9.54
N GLU A 54 19.73 4.49 8.36
CA GLU A 54 20.55 3.72 7.41
C GLU A 54 21.42 4.59 6.48
N ARG A 55 21.33 5.92 6.58
CA ARG A 55 22.26 6.84 5.89
C ARG A 55 23.55 6.91 6.70
N PRO A 56 24.70 6.38 6.21
CA PRO A 56 25.96 6.60 6.88
C PRO A 56 26.22 8.11 6.91
N LEU A 57 26.49 8.64 8.11
CA LEU A 57 26.96 10.01 8.30
C LEU A 57 28.19 10.20 7.40
N PRO A 58 28.28 11.27 6.58
CA PRO A 58 29.52 11.56 5.88
C PRO A 58 30.61 11.69 6.94
N GLU A 59 31.60 10.79 6.89
CA GLU A 59 32.75 10.83 7.78
C GLU A 59 33.35 12.24 7.70
N LYS A 60 33.36 12.93 8.84
CA LYS A 60 34.01 14.24 8.97
C LYS A 60 35.49 14.02 8.68
N VAL A 61 35.89 14.39 7.46
CA VAL A 61 37.29 14.57 7.07
C VAL A 61 37.92 15.53 8.08
N ARG A 62 38.78 14.99 8.94
CA ARG A 62 39.69 15.75 9.79
C ARG A 62 40.83 16.30 8.96
#